data_AF-A0AAV9XQN7-F1
#
_entry.id   AF-A0AAV9XQN7-F1
#
_cell.length_a   1.000
_cell.length_b   1.000
_cell.length_c   1.000
_cell.angle_alpha   90.00
_cell.angle_beta   90.00
_cell.angle_gamma   90.00
#
_symmetry.space_group_name_H-M   'P 1'
#
loop_
_entity.id
_entity.type
_entity.pdbx_description
1 polymer ?
#
loop_
_entity_poly.entity_id
_entity_poly.type
_entity_poly.pdbx_seq_one_letter_code
_entity_poly.pdbx_strand_id
1 'polypeptide(L)'
;MAAKLPLTTRKDIRDGYNARVPEYLEKLKEYTGEEWKFTVNFDELFQKVHDPKDPSKTEKLGSGTAYAYESFTGAIRDLTKEGEETMLKEHINHVISTKEVNVIVDDLPDGYYCTCRIRDGVCEIVYKPGYFSFNTTDIHRDLPKALDESYAETNKGELPLKAKQSLLANYEERKEQISKRIKEQLLGTELKMVVDPEECWRVAVREHDKLPNKNKHEINLDTISYYFGSGLLAYFEHFASTCEMTLKQDDMMVEAFLEACDKQQVEFRLVPQEELTRSYNDAVFIDGVYVMRTSPKYWTTNTSDTCRDLESFL
;
A
#
# COMPACT_ATOMS: atom_id res chain seq x y z
N MET A 1 1.64 -46.35 10.23
CA MET A 1 0.81 -46.00 9.07
C MET A 1 -0.14 -44.90 9.51
N ALA A 2 -0.11 -43.73 8.87
CA ALA A 2 -1.10 -42.70 9.13
C ALA A 2 -2.50 -43.26 8.82
N ALA A 3 -3.48 -43.01 9.68
CA ALA A 3 -4.86 -43.42 9.44
C ALA A 3 -5.37 -42.69 8.19
N LYS A 4 -5.98 -43.43 7.26
CA LYS A 4 -6.51 -42.85 6.02
C LYS A 4 -7.66 -41.90 6.35
N LEU A 5 -7.65 -40.70 5.76
CA LEU A 5 -8.73 -39.71 5.92
C LEU A 5 -10.13 -40.33 5.68
N PRO A 6 -11.17 -39.85 6.40
CA PRO A 6 -12.55 -40.30 6.19
C PRO A 6 -12.99 -40.24 4.73
N LEU A 7 -13.88 -41.14 4.31
CA LEU A 7 -14.35 -41.20 2.92
C LEU A 7 -15.04 -39.90 2.48
N THR A 8 -15.83 -39.30 3.36
CA THR A 8 -16.52 -38.02 3.12
C THR A 8 -15.51 -36.91 2.86
N THR A 9 -14.49 -36.76 3.72
CA THR A 9 -13.38 -35.82 3.53
C THR A 9 -12.62 -36.07 2.23
N ARG A 10 -12.26 -37.33 1.92
CA ARG A 10 -11.55 -37.66 0.66
C ARG A 10 -12.38 -37.34 -0.58
N LYS A 11 -13.70 -37.54 -0.52
CA LYS A 11 -14.62 -37.17 -1.60
C LYS A 11 -14.67 -35.66 -1.78
N ASP A 12 -14.78 -34.90 -0.70
CA ASP A 12 -14.77 -33.44 -0.74
C ASP A 12 -13.42 -32.87 -1.23
N ILE A 13 -12.29 -33.48 -0.89
CA ILE A 13 -10.98 -33.10 -1.49
C ILE A 13 -10.99 -33.35 -3.01
N ARG A 14 -11.55 -34.47 -3.47
CA ARG A 14 -11.63 -34.73 -4.92
C ARG A 14 -12.56 -33.73 -5.62
N ASP A 15 -13.76 -33.54 -5.08
CA ASP A 15 -14.83 -32.81 -5.76
C ASP A 15 -14.75 -31.29 -5.54
N GLY A 16 -14.40 -30.87 -4.32
CA GLY A 16 -14.33 -29.46 -3.91
C GLY A 16 -12.95 -28.82 -4.08
N TYR A 17 -11.87 -29.61 -4.03
CA TYR A 17 -10.50 -29.09 -4.16
C TYR A 17 -9.88 -29.38 -5.54
N ASN A 18 -9.64 -30.66 -5.86
CA ASN A 18 -8.93 -31.04 -7.09
C ASN A 18 -9.62 -30.53 -8.36
N ALA A 19 -10.95 -30.44 -8.36
CA ALA A 19 -11.72 -29.96 -9.51
C ALA A 19 -11.63 -28.44 -9.72
N ARG A 20 -11.38 -27.64 -8.66
CA ARG A 20 -11.42 -26.16 -8.71
C ARG A 20 -10.04 -25.53 -8.82
N VAL A 21 -9.03 -26.12 -8.19
CA VAL A 21 -7.66 -25.58 -8.16
C VAL A 21 -7.08 -25.22 -9.53
N PRO A 22 -7.27 -26.02 -10.61
CA PRO A 22 -6.71 -25.68 -11.91
C PRO A 22 -7.17 -24.31 -12.44
N GLU A 23 -8.44 -23.96 -12.25
CA GLU A 23 -9.00 -22.67 -12.68
C GLU A 23 -8.32 -21.49 -11.96
N TYR A 24 -8.08 -21.62 -10.65
CA TYR A 24 -7.44 -20.57 -9.87
C TYR A 24 -5.96 -20.39 -10.20
N LEU A 25 -5.25 -21.48 -10.49
CA LEU A 25 -3.85 -21.41 -10.94
C LEU A 25 -3.74 -20.77 -12.32
N GLU A 26 -4.67 -21.05 -13.23
CA GLU A 26 -4.73 -20.38 -14.54
C GLU A 26 -4.95 -18.87 -14.39
N LYS A 27 -5.91 -18.47 -13.54
CA LYS A 27 -6.14 -17.06 -13.21
C LYS A 27 -4.95 -16.38 -12.56
N LEU A 28 -4.27 -17.04 -11.61
CA LEU A 28 -3.04 -16.49 -11.03
C LEU A 28 -1.96 -16.29 -12.09
N LYS A 29 -1.81 -17.22 -13.03
CA LYS A 29 -0.87 -17.07 -14.15
C LYS A 29 -1.22 -15.90 -15.05
N GLU A 30 -2.51 -15.70 -15.34
CA GLU A 30 -2.99 -14.52 -16.07
C GLU A 30 -2.66 -13.22 -15.32
N TYR A 31 -3.01 -13.15 -14.03
CA TYR A 31 -2.87 -11.92 -13.24
C TYR A 31 -1.44 -11.58 -12.87
N THR A 32 -0.55 -12.57 -12.76
CA THR A 32 0.83 -12.36 -12.30
C THR A 32 1.87 -12.57 -13.40
N GLY A 33 1.52 -13.25 -14.49
CA GLY A 33 2.44 -13.65 -15.56
C GLY A 33 3.31 -14.87 -15.25
N GLU A 34 3.21 -15.45 -14.06
CA GLU A 34 4.09 -16.54 -13.58
C GLU A 34 3.29 -17.79 -13.22
N GLU A 35 3.92 -18.96 -13.19
CA GLU A 35 3.27 -20.19 -12.74
C GLU A 35 3.29 -20.29 -11.21
N TRP A 36 2.13 -20.60 -10.62
CA TRP A 36 1.94 -20.71 -9.19
C TRP A 36 1.66 -22.14 -8.76
N LYS A 37 1.87 -22.39 -7.47
CA LYS A 37 1.57 -23.66 -6.83
C LYS A 37 0.77 -23.45 -5.56
N PHE A 38 -0.26 -24.26 -5.40
CA PHE A 38 -1.02 -24.37 -4.17
C PHE A 38 -0.60 -25.63 -3.40
N THR A 39 -0.25 -25.47 -2.13
CA THR A 39 0.19 -26.55 -1.25
C THR A 39 -0.66 -26.65 0.00
N VAL A 40 -1.06 -27.86 0.34
CA VAL A 40 -1.80 -28.15 1.56
C VAL A 40 -1.49 -29.57 2.00
N ASN A 41 -1.19 -29.72 3.29
CA ASN A 41 -1.11 -31.03 3.92
C ASN A 41 -2.47 -31.39 4.52
N PHE A 42 -3.31 -32.11 3.76
CA PHE A 42 -4.65 -32.45 4.22
C PHE A 42 -4.69 -33.35 5.46
N ASP A 43 -3.66 -34.18 5.70
CA ASP A 43 -3.60 -35.02 6.89
C ASP A 43 -3.37 -34.16 8.14
N GLU A 44 -2.43 -33.22 8.07
CA GLU A 44 -2.16 -32.27 9.16
C GLU A 44 -3.34 -31.31 9.36
N LEU A 45 -3.88 -30.75 8.27
CA LEU A 45 -5.02 -29.86 8.32
C LEU A 45 -6.24 -30.56 8.94
N PHE A 46 -6.51 -31.81 8.56
CA PHE A 46 -7.57 -32.61 9.19
C PHE A 46 -7.36 -32.74 10.69
N GLN A 47 -6.15 -33.06 11.15
CA GLN A 47 -5.85 -33.18 12.59
C GLN A 47 -6.09 -31.89 13.37
N LYS A 48 -5.74 -30.74 12.78
CA LYS A 48 -5.90 -29.42 13.41
C LYS A 48 -7.34 -28.88 13.37
N VAL A 49 -8.13 -29.33 12.39
CA VAL A 49 -9.53 -28.89 12.20
C VAL A 49 -10.53 -29.84 12.87
N HIS A 50 -10.16 -31.10 13.05
CA HIS A 50 -11.04 -32.12 13.62
C HIS A 50 -11.47 -31.77 15.04
N ASP A 51 -12.78 -31.60 15.21
CA ASP A 51 -13.43 -31.46 16.49
C ASP A 51 -14.33 -32.68 16.72
N PRO A 52 -14.05 -33.53 17.73
CA PRO A 52 -14.88 -34.68 18.04
C PRO A 52 -16.35 -34.31 18.35
N LYS A 53 -16.60 -33.06 18.76
CA LYS A 53 -17.95 -32.55 19.05
C LYS A 53 -18.65 -32.00 17.80
N ASP A 54 -17.91 -31.72 16.73
CA ASP A 54 -18.44 -31.24 15.46
C ASP A 54 -17.66 -31.83 14.27
N PRO A 55 -17.92 -33.11 13.91
CA PRO A 55 -17.24 -33.78 12.80
C PRO A 55 -17.44 -33.09 11.45
N SER A 56 -18.52 -32.30 11.30
CA SER A 56 -18.89 -31.61 10.07
C SER A 56 -17.82 -30.60 9.61
N LYS A 57 -17.01 -30.07 10.53
CA LYS A 57 -15.87 -29.18 10.24
C LYS A 57 -14.85 -29.79 9.29
N THR A 58 -14.70 -31.12 9.31
CA THR A 58 -13.75 -31.84 8.46
C THR A 58 -14.37 -32.47 7.20
N GLU A 59 -15.70 -32.39 7.05
CA GLU A 59 -16.40 -32.88 5.86
C GLU A 59 -16.19 -31.97 4.65
N LYS A 60 -15.94 -30.67 4.89
CA LYS A 60 -15.72 -29.64 3.86
C LYS A 60 -14.25 -29.19 3.76
N LEU A 61 -13.32 -30.06 4.12
CA LEU A 61 -11.89 -29.70 4.19
C LEU A 61 -11.32 -29.29 2.83
N GLY A 62 -11.70 -29.99 1.76
CA GLY A 62 -11.32 -29.69 0.39
C GLY A 62 -11.97 -28.40 -0.11
N SER A 63 -13.29 -28.31 0.01
CA SER A 63 -14.05 -27.12 -0.40
C SER A 63 -13.59 -25.85 0.31
N GLY A 64 -13.33 -25.92 1.62
CA GLY A 64 -12.81 -24.81 2.42
C GLY A 64 -11.40 -24.38 2.02
N THR A 65 -10.53 -25.35 1.70
CA THR A 65 -9.18 -25.06 1.19
C THR A 65 -9.24 -24.40 -0.19
N ALA A 66 -10.10 -24.89 -1.09
CA ALA A 66 -10.31 -24.26 -2.39
C ALA A 66 -10.83 -22.83 -2.26
N TYR A 67 -11.72 -22.56 -1.30
CA TYR A 67 -12.21 -21.21 -1.01
C TYR A 67 -11.09 -20.27 -0.52
N ALA A 68 -10.13 -20.78 0.26
CA ALA A 68 -8.94 -20.02 0.65
C ALA A 68 -8.14 -19.55 -0.58
N TYR A 69 -7.91 -20.47 -1.52
CA TYR A 69 -7.20 -20.16 -2.76
C TYR A 69 -7.98 -19.27 -3.72
N GLU A 70 -9.29 -19.45 -3.80
CA GLU A 70 -10.19 -18.56 -4.54
C GLU A 70 -10.08 -17.12 -4.01
N SER A 71 -10.12 -16.95 -2.68
CA SER A 71 -10.02 -15.64 -2.06
C SER A 71 -8.63 -15.01 -2.23
N PHE A 72 -7.55 -15.80 -2.15
CA PHE A 72 -6.21 -15.30 -2.48
C PHE A 72 -6.12 -14.87 -3.95
N THR A 73 -6.65 -15.68 -4.86
CA THR A 73 -6.68 -15.36 -6.29
C THR A 73 -7.48 -14.09 -6.57
N GLY A 74 -8.62 -13.90 -5.89
CA GLY A 74 -9.40 -12.67 -5.94
C GLY A 74 -8.64 -11.45 -5.42
N ALA A 75 -7.92 -11.59 -4.31
CA ALA A 75 -7.09 -10.52 -3.78
C ALA A 75 -5.96 -10.13 -4.75
N ILE A 76 -5.32 -11.10 -5.40
CA ILE A 76 -4.32 -10.84 -6.44
C ILE A 76 -4.94 -10.14 -7.65
N ARG A 77 -6.11 -10.59 -8.12
CA ARG A 77 -6.86 -9.92 -9.20
C ARG A 77 -7.09 -8.45 -8.90
N ASP A 78 -7.61 -8.16 -7.71
CA ASP A 78 -7.98 -6.80 -7.32
C ASP A 78 -6.74 -5.92 -7.14
N LEU A 79 -5.66 -6.49 -6.57
CA LEU A 79 -4.38 -5.82 -6.47
C LEU A 79 -3.81 -5.48 -7.84
N THR A 80 -3.75 -6.44 -8.77
CA THR A 80 -3.11 -6.22 -10.07
C THR A 80 -4.03 -5.62 -11.12
N LYS A 81 -5.29 -5.29 -10.77
CA LYS A 81 -6.37 -4.92 -11.71
C LYS A 81 -6.44 -5.89 -12.89
N GLU A 82 -6.72 -7.15 -12.58
CA GLU A 82 -6.79 -8.23 -13.58
C GLU A 82 -5.48 -8.45 -14.37
N GLY A 83 -4.35 -8.02 -13.82
CA GLY A 83 -3.03 -8.20 -14.42
C GLY A 83 -2.53 -7.02 -15.27
N GLU A 84 -3.24 -5.88 -15.28
CA GLU A 84 -2.85 -4.65 -15.96
C GLU A 84 -1.73 -3.89 -15.22
N GLU A 85 -1.68 -3.96 -13.89
CA GLU A 85 -0.73 -3.20 -13.06
C GLU A 85 0.63 -3.92 -12.94
N THR A 86 1.51 -3.76 -13.93
CA THR A 86 2.83 -4.41 -14.02
C THR A 86 3.66 -4.27 -12.74
N MET A 87 3.72 -3.08 -12.15
CA MET A 87 4.51 -2.84 -10.93
C MET A 87 4.02 -3.69 -9.76
N LEU A 88 2.71 -3.86 -9.61
CA LEU A 88 2.12 -4.67 -8.54
C LEU A 88 2.39 -6.16 -8.75
N LYS A 89 2.37 -6.62 -10.02
CA LYS A 89 2.73 -7.99 -10.40
C LYS A 89 4.17 -8.31 -10.05
N GLU A 90 5.09 -7.44 -10.45
CA GLU A 90 6.52 -7.60 -10.17
C GLU A 90 6.79 -7.65 -8.65
N HIS A 91 6.15 -6.76 -7.89
CA HIS A 91 6.28 -6.74 -6.44
C HIS A 91 5.77 -8.04 -5.79
N ILE A 92 4.57 -8.52 -6.19
CA ILE A 92 4.00 -9.77 -5.69
C ILE A 92 4.93 -10.95 -6.01
N ASN A 93 5.41 -11.07 -7.26
CA ASN A 93 6.29 -12.15 -7.69
C ASN A 93 7.66 -12.12 -7.02
N HIS A 94 8.11 -10.93 -6.62
CA HIS A 94 9.34 -10.73 -5.87
C HIS A 94 9.19 -11.16 -4.41
N VAL A 95 8.15 -10.68 -3.72
CA VAL A 95 7.91 -10.97 -2.29
C VAL A 95 7.54 -12.44 -2.08
N ILE A 96 6.61 -12.96 -2.88
CA ILE A 96 6.24 -14.38 -2.87
C ILE A 96 7.16 -15.11 -3.85
N SER A 97 8.45 -15.08 -3.54
CA SER A 97 9.52 -15.52 -4.45
C SER A 97 9.41 -16.99 -4.88
N THR A 98 8.77 -17.83 -4.06
CA THR A 98 8.52 -19.25 -4.37
C THR A 98 7.30 -19.49 -5.27
N LYS A 99 6.43 -18.48 -5.43
CA LYS A 99 5.12 -18.59 -6.10
C LYS A 99 4.25 -19.71 -5.51
N GLU A 100 4.45 -19.98 -4.22
CA GLU A 100 3.70 -20.98 -3.47
C GLU A 100 2.74 -20.32 -2.48
N VAL A 101 1.52 -20.87 -2.41
CA VAL A 101 0.51 -20.50 -1.40
C VAL A 101 0.14 -21.74 -0.59
N ASN A 102 0.38 -21.67 0.72
CA ASN A 102 0.11 -22.76 1.66
C ASN A 102 -1.09 -22.42 2.56
N VAL A 103 -1.93 -23.42 2.86
CA VAL A 103 -3.03 -23.27 3.84
C VAL A 103 -2.66 -24.00 5.12
N ILE A 104 -2.66 -23.28 6.24
CA ILE A 104 -2.31 -23.81 7.55
C ILE A 104 -3.31 -23.40 8.62
N VAL A 105 -3.28 -24.14 9.73
CA VAL A 105 -3.90 -23.74 11.00
C VAL A 105 -2.78 -23.49 12.01
N ASP A 106 -2.80 -22.30 12.59
CA ASP A 106 -1.76 -21.81 13.52
C ASP A 106 -2.37 -20.74 14.45
N ASP A 107 -1.70 -20.48 15.57
CA ASP A 107 -2.18 -19.49 16.54
C ASP A 107 -2.17 -18.07 15.94
N LEU A 108 -3.29 -17.36 16.17
CA LEU A 108 -3.48 -15.97 15.75
C LEU A 108 -3.87 -15.10 16.94
N PRO A 109 -3.49 -13.80 16.94
CA PRO A 109 -3.91 -12.84 17.95
C PRO A 109 -5.43 -12.81 18.14
N ASP A 110 -5.87 -12.33 19.29
CA ASP A 110 -7.30 -12.14 19.54
C ASP A 110 -7.91 -11.15 18.55
N GLY A 111 -9.15 -11.42 18.14
CA GLY A 111 -9.84 -10.67 17.09
C GLY A 111 -9.61 -11.17 15.66
N TYR A 112 -8.67 -12.10 15.43
CA TYR A 112 -8.42 -12.69 14.12
C TYR A 112 -8.93 -14.14 14.02
N TYR A 113 -9.54 -14.47 12.88
CA TYR A 113 -9.99 -15.84 12.55
C TYR A 113 -9.23 -16.41 11.35
N CYS A 114 -8.94 -15.57 10.36
CA CYS A 114 -8.13 -15.87 9.18
C CYS A 114 -7.27 -14.65 8.87
N THR A 115 -6.06 -14.88 8.38
CA THR A 115 -5.17 -13.85 7.84
C THR A 115 -4.21 -14.49 6.83
N CYS A 116 -3.25 -13.73 6.33
CA CYS A 116 -2.12 -14.28 5.58
C CYS A 116 -0.80 -13.67 6.06
N ARG A 117 0.29 -14.40 5.85
CA ARG A 117 1.65 -13.93 6.13
C ARG A 117 2.59 -14.47 5.08
N ILE A 118 3.68 -13.76 4.82
CA ILE A 118 4.74 -14.26 3.94
C ILE A 118 5.87 -14.80 4.83
N ARG A 119 6.32 -16.02 4.56
CA ARG A 119 7.43 -16.65 5.27
C ARG A 119 8.30 -17.38 4.26
N ASP A 120 9.60 -17.09 4.25
CA ASP A 120 10.56 -17.72 3.35
C ASP A 120 10.13 -17.67 1.86
N GLY A 121 9.46 -16.58 1.47
CA GLY A 121 8.93 -16.38 0.12
C GLY A 121 7.67 -17.19 -0.23
N VAL A 122 7.04 -17.86 0.74
CA VAL A 122 5.76 -18.56 0.62
C VAL A 122 4.66 -17.70 1.24
N CYS A 123 3.51 -17.60 0.58
CA CYS A 123 2.32 -17.01 1.18
C CYS A 123 1.57 -18.08 2.00
N GLU A 124 1.53 -17.94 3.32
CA GLU A 124 0.74 -18.79 4.20
C GLU A 124 -0.62 -18.12 4.46
N ILE A 125 -1.71 -18.76 4.04
CA ILE A 125 -3.06 -18.45 4.51
C ILE A 125 -3.25 -19.18 5.84
N VAL A 126 -3.49 -18.41 6.90
CA VAL A 126 -3.48 -18.91 8.27
C VAL A 126 -4.87 -18.80 8.86
N TYR A 127 -5.42 -19.93 9.30
CA TYR A 127 -6.65 -19.96 10.10
C TYR A 127 -6.34 -20.19 11.58
N LYS A 128 -7.06 -19.50 12.46
CA LYS A 128 -7.01 -19.76 13.91
C LYS A 128 -7.61 -21.14 14.22
N PRO A 129 -7.09 -21.90 15.21
CA PRO A 129 -7.67 -23.18 15.60
C PRO A 129 -9.17 -23.06 15.89
N GLY A 130 -9.95 -23.94 15.28
CA GLY A 130 -11.42 -23.95 15.39
C GLY A 130 -12.17 -23.05 14.41
N TYR A 131 -11.47 -22.22 13.62
CA TYR A 131 -12.04 -21.23 12.69
C TYR A 131 -11.66 -21.47 11.22
N PHE A 132 -11.32 -22.71 10.85
CA PHE A 132 -11.02 -23.04 9.46
C PHE A 132 -12.18 -22.68 8.53
N SER A 133 -11.86 -21.98 7.44
CA SER A 133 -12.81 -21.42 6.45
C SER A 133 -13.71 -20.28 6.96
N PHE A 134 -13.48 -19.75 8.16
CA PHE A 134 -14.18 -18.55 8.64
C PHE A 134 -13.41 -17.29 8.22
N ASN A 135 -14.14 -16.27 7.78
CA ASN A 135 -13.61 -14.97 7.37
C ASN A 135 -12.46 -15.06 6.35
N THR A 136 -12.48 -16.04 5.47
CA THR A 136 -11.47 -16.20 4.41
C THR A 136 -11.30 -14.95 3.55
N THR A 137 -12.37 -14.15 3.39
CA THR A 137 -12.33 -12.87 2.68
C THR A 137 -11.36 -11.86 3.28
N ASP A 138 -11.00 -11.99 4.56
CA ASP A 138 -10.02 -11.12 5.25
C ASP A 138 -8.64 -11.14 4.56
N ILE A 139 -8.35 -12.16 3.74
CA ILE A 139 -7.16 -12.19 2.88
C ILE A 139 -7.07 -10.94 1.99
N HIS A 140 -8.20 -10.42 1.46
CA HIS A 140 -8.18 -9.21 0.62
C HIS A 140 -7.70 -7.98 1.41
N ARG A 141 -8.04 -7.92 2.69
CA ARG A 141 -7.64 -6.83 3.59
C ARG A 141 -6.17 -6.97 4.01
N ASP A 142 -5.75 -8.20 4.32
CA ASP A 142 -4.48 -8.45 5.01
C ASP A 142 -3.31 -8.67 4.04
N LEU A 143 -3.55 -9.18 2.83
CA LEU A 143 -2.49 -9.48 1.85
C LEU A 143 -1.60 -8.28 1.48
N PRO A 144 -2.14 -7.06 1.19
CA PRO A 144 -1.29 -5.92 0.88
C PRO A 144 -0.32 -5.60 2.03
N LYS A 145 -0.80 -5.71 3.27
CA LYS A 145 0.01 -5.48 4.46
C LYS A 145 1.08 -6.57 4.63
N ALA A 146 0.73 -7.85 4.44
CA ALA A 146 1.68 -8.95 4.54
C ALA A 146 2.79 -8.86 3.48
N LEU A 147 2.46 -8.40 2.27
CA LEU A 147 3.44 -8.13 1.22
C LEU A 147 4.40 -7.00 1.63
N ASP A 148 3.87 -5.88 2.10
CA ASP A 148 4.67 -4.72 2.53
C ASP A 148 5.58 -5.04 3.72
N GLU A 149 5.05 -5.72 4.74
CA GLU A 149 5.82 -6.12 5.92
C GLU A 149 6.98 -7.04 5.53
N SER A 150 6.72 -8.05 4.68
CA SER A 150 7.75 -8.97 4.22
C SER A 150 8.80 -8.29 3.33
N TYR A 151 8.38 -7.38 2.44
CA TYR A 151 9.31 -6.61 1.62
C TYR A 151 10.22 -5.71 2.46
N ALA A 152 9.67 -5.08 3.50
CA ALA A 152 10.40 -4.17 4.37
C ALA A 152 11.48 -4.85 5.23
N GLU A 153 11.40 -6.17 5.45
CA GLU A 153 12.43 -6.92 6.20
C GLU A 153 13.82 -6.83 5.54
N THR A 154 13.87 -6.76 4.20
CA THR A 154 15.12 -6.70 3.43
C THR A 154 15.30 -5.41 2.64
N ASN A 155 14.22 -4.67 2.37
CA ASN A 155 14.23 -3.44 1.56
C ASN A 155 13.72 -2.22 2.34
N LYS A 156 14.09 -2.14 3.63
CA LYS A 156 13.66 -1.05 4.51
C LYS A 156 14.02 0.32 3.90
N GLY A 157 13.02 1.19 3.73
CA GLY A 157 13.20 2.52 3.15
C GLY A 157 12.87 2.60 1.67
N GLU A 158 12.54 1.49 1.01
CA GLU A 158 11.89 1.52 -0.30
C GLU A 158 10.38 1.75 -0.15
N LEU A 159 9.79 2.46 -1.10
CA LEU A 159 8.38 2.84 -1.08
C LEU A 159 7.47 1.60 -1.07
N PRO A 160 6.57 1.45 -0.07
CA PRO A 160 5.71 0.28 0.06
C PRO A 160 4.65 0.26 -1.05
N LEU A 161 4.15 -0.94 -1.34
CA LEU A 161 3.09 -1.22 -2.29
C LEU A 161 1.89 -0.30 -2.07
N LYS A 162 1.47 -0.15 -0.82
CA LYS A 162 0.35 0.69 -0.43
C LYS A 162 0.55 2.16 -0.79
N ALA A 163 1.76 2.68 -0.64
CA ALA A 163 2.09 4.06 -1.02
C ALA A 163 2.12 4.21 -2.56
N LYS A 164 2.67 3.21 -3.27
CA LYS A 164 2.66 3.17 -4.74
C LYS A 164 1.24 3.16 -5.32
N GLN A 165 0.35 2.36 -4.74
CA GLN A 165 -1.07 2.34 -5.11
C GLN A 165 -1.74 3.69 -4.82
N SER A 166 -1.47 4.28 -3.65
CA SER A 166 -2.00 5.59 -3.28
C SER A 166 -1.56 6.68 -4.27
N LEU A 167 -0.29 6.67 -4.72
CA LEU A 167 0.23 7.57 -5.75
C LEU A 167 -0.52 7.43 -7.07
N LEU A 168 -0.66 6.20 -7.58
CA LEU A 168 -1.35 5.96 -8.84
C LEU A 168 -2.81 6.42 -8.77
N ALA A 169 -3.55 5.96 -7.76
CA ALA A 169 -4.99 6.19 -7.65
C ALA A 169 -5.38 7.63 -7.25
N ASN A 170 -4.48 8.39 -6.63
CA ASN A 170 -4.81 9.74 -6.13
C ASN A 170 -3.98 10.85 -6.78
N TYR A 171 -2.67 10.68 -6.86
CA TYR A 171 -1.78 11.74 -7.35
C TYR A 171 -1.73 11.75 -8.87
N GLU A 172 -1.37 10.62 -9.49
CA GLU A 172 -1.21 10.51 -10.95
C GLU A 172 -2.51 10.77 -11.71
N GLU A 173 -3.63 10.25 -11.23
CA GLU A 173 -4.95 10.48 -11.84
C GLU A 173 -5.39 11.95 -11.84
N ARG A 174 -4.93 12.77 -10.87
CA ARG A 174 -5.47 14.11 -10.61
C ARG A 174 -4.48 15.25 -10.81
N LYS A 175 -3.17 14.98 -10.87
CA LYS A 175 -2.14 16.02 -10.98
C LYS A 175 -2.33 16.94 -12.18
N GLU A 176 -2.81 16.42 -13.32
CA GLU A 176 -3.05 17.22 -14.53
C GLU A 176 -4.13 18.28 -14.36
N GLN A 177 -5.15 18.00 -13.53
CA GLN A 177 -6.17 19.00 -13.20
C GLN A 177 -5.57 20.15 -12.39
N ILE A 178 -4.67 19.84 -11.45
CA ILE A 178 -3.98 20.82 -10.62
C ILE A 178 -3.01 21.66 -11.47
N SER A 179 -2.21 21.02 -12.32
CA SER A 179 -1.29 21.70 -13.24
C SER A 179 -2.00 22.74 -14.11
N LYS A 180 -3.21 22.41 -14.62
CA LYS A 180 -4.02 23.35 -15.41
C LYS A 180 -4.44 24.58 -14.60
N ARG A 181 -4.93 24.37 -13.38
CA ARG A 181 -5.32 25.48 -12.49
C ARG A 181 -4.15 26.39 -12.17
N ILE A 182 -2.98 25.82 -11.85
CA ILE A 182 -1.76 26.59 -11.62
C ILE A 182 -1.41 27.42 -12.86
N LYS A 183 -1.41 26.79 -14.04
CA LYS A 183 -1.11 27.46 -15.32
C LYS A 183 -2.04 28.63 -15.63
N GLU A 184 -3.33 28.48 -15.35
CA GLU A 184 -4.32 29.56 -15.50
C GLU A 184 -3.99 30.76 -14.58
N GLN A 185 -3.57 30.50 -13.33
CA GLN A 185 -3.20 31.56 -12.40
C GLN A 185 -1.86 32.23 -12.72
N LEU A 186 -1.01 31.56 -13.49
CA LEU A 186 0.31 32.06 -13.91
C LEU A 186 0.32 32.57 -15.36
N LEU A 187 -0.83 33.07 -15.83
CA LEU A 187 -1.00 33.70 -17.15
C LEU A 187 -0.55 32.81 -18.32
N GLY A 188 -0.76 31.50 -18.17
CA GLY A 188 -0.39 30.51 -19.18
C GLY A 188 1.03 29.95 -19.01
N THR A 189 1.80 30.42 -18.04
CA THR A 189 3.12 29.84 -17.69
C THR A 189 2.93 28.50 -17.01
N GLU A 190 3.66 27.49 -17.47
CA GLU A 190 3.59 26.14 -16.93
C GLU A 190 4.63 25.95 -15.84
N LEU A 191 4.23 25.39 -14.70
CA LEU A 191 5.16 24.91 -13.68
C LEU A 191 5.22 23.39 -13.71
N LYS A 192 6.42 22.86 -13.53
CA LYS A 192 6.61 21.44 -13.27
C LYS A 192 6.39 21.16 -11.79
N MET A 193 5.41 20.31 -11.50
CA MET A 193 5.20 19.73 -10.16
C MET A 193 6.20 18.58 -9.95
N VAL A 194 7.04 18.70 -8.93
CA VAL A 194 8.12 17.75 -8.63
C VAL A 194 7.93 17.14 -7.25
N VAL A 195 8.08 15.83 -7.16
CA VAL A 195 8.19 15.09 -5.91
C VAL A 195 9.11 13.89 -6.15
N ASP A 196 9.94 13.56 -5.16
CA ASP A 196 10.63 12.27 -5.07
C ASP A 196 9.93 11.42 -4.00
N PRO A 197 9.02 10.50 -4.40
CA PRO A 197 8.30 9.65 -3.47
C PRO A 197 9.22 8.75 -2.64
N GLU A 198 10.28 8.24 -3.25
CA GLU A 198 11.23 7.33 -2.60
C GLU A 198 12.01 8.09 -1.52
N GLU A 199 12.45 9.32 -1.79
CA GLU A 199 13.10 10.14 -0.76
C GLU A 199 12.13 10.51 0.36
N CYS A 200 10.90 10.92 0.04
CA CYS A 200 9.90 11.22 1.07
C CYS A 200 9.67 10.03 2.01
N TRP A 201 9.60 8.82 1.47
CA TRP A 201 9.48 7.62 2.28
C TRP A 201 10.74 7.31 3.08
N ARG A 202 11.93 7.42 2.49
CA ARG A 202 13.21 7.26 3.21
C ARG A 202 13.32 8.21 4.41
N VAL A 203 12.92 9.47 4.25
CA VAL A 203 12.90 10.44 5.36
C VAL A 203 11.90 10.01 6.42
N ALA A 204 10.67 9.60 6.05
CA ALA A 204 9.68 9.13 7.00
C ALA A 204 10.17 7.94 7.84
N VAL A 205 10.77 6.94 7.19
CA VAL A 205 11.35 5.77 7.86
C VAL A 205 12.51 6.17 8.77
N ARG A 206 13.42 7.01 8.29
CA ARG A 206 14.59 7.48 9.06
C ARG A 206 14.17 8.23 10.31
N GLU A 207 13.22 9.16 10.20
CA GLU A 207 12.73 9.94 11.34
C GLU A 207 11.92 9.06 12.31
N HIS A 208 11.10 8.15 11.80
CA HIS A 208 10.41 7.16 12.63
C HIS A 208 11.42 6.32 13.44
N ASP A 209 12.51 5.88 12.81
CA ASP A 209 13.55 5.05 13.43
C ASP A 209 14.29 5.74 14.56
N LYS A 210 14.48 7.06 14.49
CA LYS A 210 15.07 7.86 15.57
C LYS A 210 14.22 7.88 16.84
N LEU A 211 12.90 7.65 16.75
CA LEU A 211 11.99 7.73 17.89
C LEU A 211 12.16 6.53 18.84
N PRO A 212 12.11 6.75 20.17
CA PRO A 212 12.05 5.65 21.13
C PRO A 212 10.72 4.90 20.97
N ASN A 213 10.68 3.60 21.32
CA ASN A 213 9.51 2.74 21.12
C ASN A 213 8.19 3.35 21.64
N LYS A 214 8.21 3.99 22.81
CA LYS A 214 7.02 4.65 23.40
C LYS A 214 6.46 5.83 22.58
N ASN A 215 7.26 6.41 21.69
CA ASN A 215 6.91 7.57 20.86
C ASN A 215 6.77 7.23 19.37
N LYS A 216 6.93 5.96 18.96
CA LYS A 216 6.81 5.55 17.54
C LYS A 216 5.50 6.00 16.89
N HIS A 217 4.43 6.09 17.68
CA HIS A 217 3.12 6.58 17.24
C HIS A 217 3.12 8.05 16.75
N GLU A 218 4.14 8.86 17.10
CA GLU A 218 4.27 10.24 16.61
C GLU A 218 4.54 10.32 15.09
N ILE A 219 5.11 9.26 14.48
CA ILE A 219 5.27 9.13 13.04
C ILE A 219 4.63 7.81 12.62
N ASN A 220 3.40 7.87 12.12
CA ASN A 220 2.67 6.66 11.75
C ASN A 220 2.92 6.30 10.28
N LEU A 221 3.86 5.37 10.04
CA LEU A 221 4.21 4.89 8.70
C LEU A 221 3.03 4.22 7.96
N ASP A 222 2.11 3.57 8.69
CA ASP A 222 0.91 2.96 8.09
C ASP A 222 -0.06 4.01 7.55
N THR A 223 -0.20 5.12 8.28
CA THR A 223 -1.00 6.27 7.85
C THR A 223 -0.34 7.00 6.69
N ILE A 224 0.98 7.25 6.77
CA ILE A 224 1.74 7.92 5.70
C ILE A 224 1.63 7.12 4.40
N SER A 225 1.87 5.81 4.44
CA SER A 225 1.75 4.95 3.25
C SER A 225 0.33 4.87 2.69
N TYR A 226 -0.69 4.78 3.55
CA TYR A 226 -2.10 4.75 3.12
C TYR A 226 -2.48 6.04 2.38
N TYR A 227 -2.14 7.20 2.94
CA TYR A 227 -2.49 8.51 2.39
C TYR A 227 -1.38 9.12 1.55
N PHE A 228 -0.43 8.34 1.04
CA PHE A 228 0.76 8.91 0.40
C PHE A 228 0.42 9.79 -0.81
N GLY A 229 -0.34 9.26 -1.77
CA GLY A 229 -0.70 10.00 -2.97
C GLY A 229 -1.74 11.10 -2.71
N SER A 230 -2.76 10.83 -1.89
CA SER A 230 -3.78 11.84 -1.55
C SER A 230 -3.20 12.97 -0.70
N GLY A 231 -2.21 12.68 0.15
CA GLY A 231 -1.48 13.67 0.93
C GLY A 231 -0.61 14.56 0.05
N LEU A 232 0.18 14.00 -0.86
CA LEU A 232 0.94 14.78 -1.84
C LEU A 232 0.03 15.69 -2.67
N LEU A 233 -1.06 15.13 -3.18
CA LEU A 233 -2.04 15.89 -3.95
C LEU A 233 -2.58 17.08 -3.15
N ALA A 234 -2.87 16.90 -1.86
CA ALA A 234 -3.39 17.97 -1.00
C ALA A 234 -2.42 19.17 -0.91
N TYR A 235 -1.10 18.95 -0.81
CA TYR A 235 -0.14 20.05 -0.80
C TYR A 235 -0.16 20.86 -2.11
N PHE A 236 -0.17 20.18 -3.26
CA PHE A 236 -0.24 20.86 -4.56
C PHE A 236 -1.60 21.52 -4.82
N GLU A 237 -2.69 20.92 -4.35
CA GLU A 237 -4.03 21.50 -4.40
C GLU A 237 -4.07 22.84 -3.63
N HIS A 238 -3.46 22.89 -2.45
CA HIS A 238 -3.36 24.13 -1.68
C HIS A 238 -2.41 25.15 -2.29
N PHE A 239 -1.33 24.71 -2.95
CA PHE A 239 -0.51 25.62 -3.75
C PHE A 239 -1.33 26.26 -4.86
N ALA A 240 -2.09 25.49 -5.63
CA ALA A 240 -2.98 26.01 -6.66
C ALA A 240 -4.00 27.02 -6.09
N SER A 241 -4.65 26.68 -4.98
CA SER A 241 -5.55 27.63 -4.29
C SER A 241 -4.84 28.88 -3.77
N THR A 242 -3.57 28.77 -3.37
CA THR A 242 -2.79 29.95 -2.96
C THR A 242 -2.50 30.85 -4.16
N CYS A 243 -2.16 30.28 -5.32
CA CYS A 243 -2.03 31.06 -6.56
C CYS A 243 -3.33 31.80 -6.89
N GLU A 244 -4.49 31.13 -6.77
CA GLU A 244 -5.81 31.73 -7.00
C GLU A 244 -6.11 32.89 -6.03
N MET A 245 -5.75 32.74 -4.75
CA MET A 245 -6.04 33.73 -3.71
C MET A 245 -5.03 34.87 -3.62
N THR A 246 -3.78 34.62 -4.03
CA THR A 246 -2.65 35.52 -3.80
C THR A 246 -2.23 36.21 -5.09
N LEU A 247 -1.90 35.42 -6.12
CA LEU A 247 -1.42 35.95 -7.38
C LEU A 247 -2.57 36.53 -8.20
N LYS A 248 -3.75 35.90 -8.17
CA LYS A 248 -5.00 36.40 -8.80
C LYS A 248 -4.85 36.83 -10.27
N GLN A 249 -3.93 36.23 -11.01
CA GLN A 249 -3.58 36.66 -12.38
C GLN A 249 -3.13 38.14 -12.47
N ASP A 250 -2.65 38.72 -11.37
CA ASP A 250 -2.03 40.04 -11.36
C ASP A 250 -0.64 39.94 -11.98
N ASP A 251 -0.42 40.68 -13.07
CA ASP A 251 0.81 40.61 -13.87
C ASP A 251 2.07 40.83 -13.01
N MET A 252 2.04 41.77 -12.06
CA MET A 252 3.20 42.09 -11.22
C MET A 252 3.47 40.99 -10.19
N MET A 253 2.42 40.42 -9.58
CA MET A 253 2.57 39.31 -8.63
C MET A 253 3.05 38.04 -9.32
N VAL A 254 2.54 37.76 -10.52
CA VAL A 254 2.95 36.61 -11.33
C VAL A 254 4.41 36.78 -11.80
N GLU A 255 4.79 37.97 -12.27
CA GLU A 255 6.17 38.27 -12.65
C GLU A 255 7.13 38.08 -11.46
N ALA A 256 6.85 38.69 -10.31
CA ALA A 256 7.67 38.55 -9.10
C ALA A 256 7.83 37.07 -8.69
N PHE A 257 6.75 36.28 -8.76
CA PHE A 257 6.81 34.86 -8.45
C PHE A 257 7.69 34.09 -9.45
N LEU A 258 7.54 34.36 -10.74
CA LEU A 258 8.32 33.68 -11.78
C LEU A 258 9.79 34.09 -11.78
N GLU A 259 10.12 35.31 -11.33
CA GLU A 259 11.51 35.74 -11.11
C GLU A 259 12.16 34.98 -9.94
N ALA A 260 11.43 34.81 -8.82
CA ALA A 260 11.90 34.00 -7.70
C ALA A 260 11.93 32.49 -8.03
N CYS A 261 11.01 32.03 -8.89
CA CYS A 261 10.86 30.66 -9.36
C CYS A 261 11.42 30.46 -10.79
N ASP A 262 12.66 30.89 -11.04
CA ASP A 262 13.25 30.90 -12.40
C ASP A 262 13.32 29.51 -13.06
N LYS A 263 13.30 28.43 -12.27
CA LYS A 263 13.27 27.03 -12.76
C LYS A 263 11.89 26.55 -13.15
N GLN A 264 10.85 27.37 -12.92
CA GLN A 264 9.45 27.04 -13.17
C GLN A 264 9.08 25.69 -12.54
N GLN A 265 9.51 25.49 -11.30
CA GLN A 265 9.35 24.25 -10.55
C GLN A 265 8.77 24.51 -9.18
N VAL A 266 7.73 23.75 -8.86
CA VAL A 266 7.20 23.63 -7.50
C VAL A 266 7.47 22.22 -7.01
N GLU A 267 8.21 22.12 -5.92
CA GLU A 267 8.65 20.84 -5.37
C GLU A 267 8.02 20.60 -4.01
N PHE A 268 7.60 19.36 -3.75
CA PHE A 268 7.24 18.91 -2.42
C PHE A 268 8.37 18.06 -1.82
N ARG A 269 8.76 18.38 -0.58
CA ARG A 269 9.74 17.59 0.19
C ARG A 269 9.23 17.25 1.58
N LEU A 270 9.52 16.02 2.00
CA LEU A 270 9.44 15.63 3.40
C LEU A 270 10.83 15.82 4.03
N VAL A 271 10.93 16.54 5.14
CA VAL A 271 12.20 16.92 5.77
C VAL A 271 12.20 16.64 7.28
N PRO A 272 13.36 16.50 7.94
CA PRO A 272 13.45 16.51 9.39
C PRO A 272 12.80 17.77 10.01
N GLN A 273 12.25 17.63 11.22
CA GLN A 273 11.53 18.73 11.88
C GLN A 273 12.42 19.96 12.11
N GLU A 274 13.70 19.74 12.40
CA GLU A 274 14.71 20.75 12.64
C GLU A 274 15.04 21.60 11.40
N GLU A 275 14.67 21.16 10.20
CA GLU A 275 14.85 21.92 8.96
C GLU A 275 13.68 22.86 8.63
N LEU A 276 12.56 22.69 9.34
CA LEU A 276 11.40 23.58 9.21
C LEU A 276 11.61 24.86 10.02
N THR A 277 11.23 25.98 9.42
CA THR A 277 11.20 27.30 10.06
C THR A 277 9.93 27.52 10.87
N ARG A 278 8.91 26.67 10.68
CA ARG A 278 7.61 26.70 11.36
C ARG A 278 7.28 25.34 11.98
N SER A 279 6.25 25.31 12.81
CA SER A 279 5.89 24.10 13.56
C SER A 279 5.46 22.94 12.65
N TYR A 280 4.60 23.18 11.66
CA TYR A 280 3.98 22.12 10.85
C TYR A 280 4.57 22.02 9.45
N ASN A 281 4.57 23.16 8.76
CA ASN A 281 4.80 23.27 7.34
C ASN A 281 5.45 24.62 7.05
N ASP A 282 6.28 24.69 6.02
CA ASP A 282 6.72 25.96 5.44
C ASP A 282 6.95 25.81 3.93
N ALA A 283 7.32 26.92 3.30
CA ALA A 283 7.93 26.90 1.98
C ALA A 283 9.10 27.86 1.92
N VAL A 284 10.01 27.58 1.00
CA VAL A 284 11.22 28.35 0.76
C VAL A 284 11.57 28.31 -0.72
N PHE A 285 12.26 29.35 -1.20
CA PHE A 285 12.92 29.31 -2.50
C PHE A 285 14.32 28.73 -2.34
N ILE A 286 14.62 27.65 -3.06
CA ILE A 286 15.94 27.00 -3.09
C ILE A 286 16.36 26.92 -4.55
N ASP A 287 17.44 27.62 -4.91
CA ASP A 287 18.03 27.62 -6.26
C ASP A 287 17.00 27.84 -7.40
N GLY A 288 16.05 28.75 -7.16
CA GLY A 288 15.02 29.11 -8.13
C GLY A 288 13.83 28.15 -8.21
N VAL A 289 13.68 27.25 -7.23
CA VAL A 289 12.57 26.32 -7.07
C VAL A 289 11.75 26.71 -5.84
N TYR A 290 10.42 26.76 -5.97
CA TYR A 290 9.54 26.92 -4.82
C TYR A 290 9.33 25.56 -4.13
N VAL A 291 9.88 25.38 -2.94
CA VAL A 291 9.88 24.09 -2.22
C VAL A 291 8.92 24.14 -1.04
N MET A 292 7.83 23.39 -1.13
CA MET A 292 6.89 23.13 -0.02
C MET A 292 7.44 22.01 0.86
N ARG A 293 7.45 22.21 2.18
CA ARG A 293 8.06 21.26 3.11
C ARG A 293 7.17 20.96 4.31
N THR A 294 7.24 19.70 4.75
CA THR A 294 6.63 19.22 5.99
C THR A 294 7.54 18.18 6.64
N SER A 295 7.29 17.87 7.90
CA SER A 295 7.96 16.75 8.58
C SER A 295 7.05 15.52 8.62
N PRO A 296 7.60 14.30 8.72
CA PRO A 296 6.78 13.09 8.79
C PRO A 296 5.80 13.09 9.97
N LYS A 297 6.13 13.79 11.06
CA LYS A 297 5.25 13.96 12.23
C LYS A 297 4.00 14.78 11.91
N TYR A 298 4.09 15.71 10.97
CA TYR A 298 3.00 16.60 10.58
C TYR A 298 2.52 16.36 9.16
N TRP A 299 2.84 15.19 8.60
CA TRP A 299 2.30 14.73 7.33
C TRP A 299 0.79 14.96 7.26
N THR A 300 0.35 15.61 6.19
CA THR A 300 -1.05 16.00 5.89
C THR A 300 -1.76 16.87 6.94
N THR A 301 -1.03 17.39 7.92
CA THR A 301 -1.58 18.32 8.92
C THR A 301 -1.49 19.74 8.39
N ASN A 302 -2.62 20.47 8.37
CA ASN A 302 -2.69 21.88 7.97
C ASN A 302 -1.93 22.17 6.66
N THR A 303 -2.16 21.35 5.63
CA THR A 303 -1.46 21.40 4.34
C THR A 303 -1.50 22.78 3.67
N SER A 304 -2.51 23.60 3.95
CA SER A 304 -2.57 25.00 3.49
C SER A 304 -1.45 25.90 4.04
N ASP A 305 -0.87 25.56 5.18
CA ASP A 305 0.18 26.36 5.83
C ASP A 305 1.50 26.32 5.05
N THR A 306 1.73 25.37 4.13
CA THR A 306 2.94 25.36 3.27
C THR A 306 3.02 26.58 2.37
N CYS A 307 1.93 27.28 2.11
CA CYS A 307 1.89 28.37 1.14
C CYS A 307 1.47 29.71 1.74
N ARG A 308 1.26 29.77 3.06
CA ARG A 308 0.73 30.97 3.74
C ARG A 308 1.58 32.22 3.52
N ASP A 309 2.90 32.05 3.38
CA ASP A 309 3.84 33.17 3.35
C ASP A 309 4.26 33.55 1.92
N LEU A 310 3.56 33.05 0.89
CA LEU A 310 3.90 33.30 -0.52
C LEU A 310 4.11 34.80 -0.80
N GLU A 311 3.20 35.65 -0.35
CA GLU A 311 3.30 37.12 -0.50
C GLU A 311 4.55 37.71 0.14
N SER A 312 5.06 37.13 1.22
CA SER A 312 6.24 37.67 1.91
C SER A 312 7.55 37.41 1.16
N PHE A 313 7.52 36.54 0.15
CA PHE A 313 8.67 36.25 -0.72
C PHE A 313 8.69 37.10 -1.99
N LEU A 314 7.60 37.79 -2.32
CA LEU A 314 7.39 38.57 -3.56
C LEU A 314 7.53 40.08 -3.27
#